data_AF-A0A7X6YKU3-F1
#
_entry.id   AF-A0A7X6YKU3-F1
#
_cell.length_a   1.000
_cell.length_b   1.000
_cell.length_c   1.000
_cell.angle_alpha   90.00
_cell.angle_beta   90.00
_cell.angle_gamma   90.00
#
_symmetry.space_group_name_H-M   'P 1'
#
loop_
_entity.id
_entity.type
_entity.pdbx_description
1 polymer ?
#
loop_
_entity_poly.entity_id
_entity_poly.type
_entity_poly.pdbx_seq_one_letter_code
_entity_poly.pdbx_strand_id
1 'polypeptide(L)'
;MENFGGINLNNMVPIPKKYLEKIDILTIKDEKYKYILSNQIKWILQNRLRIENRARNLYYLILNKHVNEDLLNRCCDFRLLEKKCDDYMKENNINEEEILYSYFYA
;
A
#
# COMPACT_ATOMS: atom_id res chain seq x y z
N MET A 1 -2.24 24.12 -10.08
CA MET A 1 -1.78 22.72 -10.22
C MET A 1 -2.97 21.85 -9.85
N GLU A 2 -3.46 21.01 -10.76
CA GLU A 2 -4.63 20.17 -10.47
C GLU A 2 -4.31 19.15 -9.36
N ASN A 3 -5.26 18.95 -8.45
CA ASN A 3 -5.15 18.00 -7.35
C ASN A 3 -5.87 16.70 -7.74
N PHE A 4 -5.12 15.62 -7.92
CA PHE A 4 -5.66 14.29 -8.25
C PHE A 4 -5.89 13.39 -7.03
N GLY A 5 -5.87 13.95 -5.82
CA GLY A 5 -6.07 13.21 -4.57
C GLY A 5 -4.76 12.90 -3.83
N GLY A 6 -4.82 11.96 -2.88
CA GLY A 6 -3.69 11.60 -2.03
C GLY A 6 -3.60 10.10 -1.79
N ILE A 7 -2.37 9.60 -1.67
CA ILE A 7 -2.09 8.21 -1.27
C ILE A 7 -2.09 8.16 0.26
N ASN A 8 -3.08 7.49 0.84
CA ASN A 8 -3.17 7.34 2.29
C ASN A 8 -2.34 6.14 2.78
N LEU A 9 -1.06 6.38 3.06
CA LEU A 9 -0.14 5.36 3.58
C LEU A 9 -0.50 4.87 4.97
N ASN A 10 -1.23 5.66 5.77
CA ASN A 10 -1.71 5.23 7.09
C ASN A 10 -2.69 4.05 6.98
N ASN A 11 -3.35 3.91 5.83
CA ASN A 11 -4.33 2.87 5.55
C ASN A 11 -3.77 1.79 4.59
N MET A 12 -2.45 1.65 4.46
CA MET A 12 -1.88 0.56 3.67
C MET A 12 -2.15 -0.80 4.34
N VAL A 13 -2.34 -1.84 3.52
CA VAL A 13 -2.71 -3.18 3.98
C VAL A 13 -1.89 -4.25 3.25
N PRO A 14 -1.55 -5.37 3.92
CA PRO A 14 -1.00 -6.54 3.24
C PRO A 14 -2.09 -7.23 2.42
N ILE A 15 -1.76 -7.69 1.21
CA ILE A 15 -2.69 -8.38 0.30
C ILE A 15 -1.91 -9.48 -0.43
N PRO A 16 -2.41 -10.73 -0.46
CA PRO A 16 -1.84 -11.76 -1.32
C PRO A 16 -2.02 -11.39 -2.80
N LYS A 17 -0.97 -11.54 -3.60
CA LYS A 17 -0.93 -11.15 -5.02
C LYS A 17 -2.06 -11.78 -5.83
N LYS A 18 -2.49 -13.00 -5.51
CA LYS A 18 -3.60 -13.66 -6.21
C LYS A 18 -4.94 -12.92 -6.13
N TYR A 19 -5.11 -12.01 -5.16
CA TYR A 19 -6.31 -11.18 -5.01
C TYR A 19 -6.16 -9.76 -5.60
N LEU A 20 -5.02 -9.46 -6.22
CA LEU A 20 -4.82 -8.18 -6.90
C LEU A 20 -5.32 -8.29 -8.35
N GLU A 21 -6.28 -7.44 -8.70
CA GLU A 21 -6.70 -7.23 -10.07
C GLU A 21 -6.06 -5.97 -10.65
N LYS A 22 -5.39 -6.10 -11.79
CA LYS A 22 -4.75 -4.97 -12.46
C LYS A 22 -5.80 -4.14 -13.20
N ILE A 23 -5.82 -2.84 -12.94
CA ILE A 23 -6.62 -1.89 -13.71
C ILE A 23 -5.91 -1.62 -15.05
N ASP A 24 -6.53 -2.02 -16.16
CA ASP A 24 -6.10 -1.62 -17.50
C ASP A 24 -6.74 -0.28 -17.89
N ILE A 25 -5.99 0.81 -17.65
CA ILE A 25 -6.42 2.19 -17.91
C ILE A 25 -6.81 2.40 -19.37
N LEU A 26 -6.23 1.68 -20.33
CA LEU A 26 -6.51 1.87 -21.75
C LEU A 26 -7.95 1.45 -22.11
N THR A 27 -8.51 0.49 -21.37
CA THR A 27 -9.84 -0.08 -21.60
C THR A 27 -10.99 0.70 -20.95
N ILE A 28 -10.69 1.69 -20.11
CA ILE A 28 -11.69 2.47 -19.39
C ILE A 28 -12.44 3.38 -20.37
N LYS A 29 -13.77 3.26 -20.39
CA LYS A 29 -14.67 4.06 -21.25
C LYS A 29 -14.97 5.45 -20.71
N ASP A 30 -14.94 5.63 -19.39
CA ASP A 30 -15.10 6.94 -18.76
C ASP A 30 -13.81 7.75 -18.97
N GLU A 31 -13.84 8.65 -19.95
CA GLU A 31 -12.68 9.48 -20.32
C GLU A 31 -12.20 10.38 -19.17
N LYS A 32 -13.11 10.84 -18.31
CA LYS A 32 -12.72 11.66 -17.15
C LYS A 32 -11.98 10.80 -16.13
N TYR A 33 -12.48 9.61 -15.83
CA TYR A 33 -11.82 8.69 -14.91
C TYR A 33 -10.46 8.21 -15.46
N LYS A 34 -10.42 7.88 -16.76
CA LYS A 34 -9.19 7.53 -17.48
C LYS A 34 -8.14 8.65 -17.43
N TYR A 35 -8.56 9.90 -17.63
CA TYR A 35 -7.69 11.07 -17.50
C TYR A 35 -7.08 11.18 -16.09
N ILE A 36 -7.90 11.01 -15.04
CA ILE A 36 -7.44 11.06 -13.65
C ILE A 36 -6.40 9.96 -13.38
N LEU A 37 -6.72 8.70 -13.71
CA LEU A 37 -5.80 7.57 -13.47
C LEU A 37 -4.50 7.71 -14.25
N SER A 38 -4.55 8.19 -15.49
CA SER A 38 -3.37 8.40 -16.33
C SER A 38 -2.40 9.43 -15.73
N ASN A 39 -2.93 10.52 -15.17
CA ASN A 39 -2.11 11.53 -14.50
C ASN A 39 -1.59 11.03 -13.14
N GLN A 40 -2.42 10.30 -12.38
CA GLN A 40 -2.01 9.69 -11.11
C GLN A 40 -0.86 8.70 -11.32
N ILE A 41 -0.97 7.74 -12.27
CA ILE A 41 0.08 6.74 -12.48
C ILE A 41 1.38 7.39 -12.97
N LYS A 42 1.31 8.40 -13.84
CA LYS A 42 2.48 9.17 -14.27
C LYS A 42 3.19 9.81 -13.08
N TRP A 43 2.44 10.46 -12.19
CA TRP A 43 3.01 11.08 -10.99
C TRP A 43 3.57 10.04 -10.02
N ILE A 44 2.87 8.92 -9.80
CA ILE A 44 3.31 7.82 -8.93
C ILE A 44 4.65 7.28 -9.42
N LEU A 45 4.78 6.99 -10.72
CA LEU A 45 6.03 6.47 -11.29
C LEU A 45 7.20 7.44 -11.12
N GLN A 46 6.97 8.74 -11.30
CA GLN A 46 7.98 9.78 -11.09
C GLN A 46 8.39 9.94 -9.62
N ASN A 47 7.52 9.57 -8.67
CA ASN A 47 7.71 9.74 -7.23
C ASN A 47 7.86 8.42 -6.47
N ARG A 48 8.06 7.30 -7.18
CA ARG A 48 8.01 5.94 -6.63
C ARG A 48 8.92 5.77 -5.41
N LEU A 49 10.20 6.14 -5.54
CA LEU A 49 11.18 6.04 -4.45
C LEU A 49 10.74 6.84 -3.21
N ARG A 50 10.15 8.01 -3.41
CA ARG A 50 9.66 8.85 -2.31
C ARG A 50 8.46 8.21 -1.61
N ILE A 51 7.55 7.58 -2.36
CA ILE A 51 6.39 6.87 -1.82
C ILE A 51 6.84 5.65 -1.02
N GLU A 52 7.71 4.83 -1.61
CA GLU A 52 8.25 3.61 -0.97
C GLU A 52 9.01 3.94 0.33
N ASN A 53 9.87 4.97 0.32
CA ASN A 53 10.59 5.40 1.53
C ASN A 53 9.65 5.93 2.62
N ARG A 54 8.60 6.67 2.25
CA ARG A 54 7.60 7.14 3.23
C ARG A 54 6.80 6.00 3.83
N ALA A 55 6.39 5.01 3.02
CA ALA A 55 5.69 3.83 3.49
C ALA A 55 6.55 3.03 4.47
N ARG A 56 7.82 2.79 4.12
CA ARG A 56 8.78 2.07 4.98
C ARG A 56 9.03 2.79 6.31
N ASN A 57 9.26 4.10 6.26
CA ASN A 57 9.50 4.89 7.47
C ASN A 57 8.26 4.92 8.38
N LEU A 58 7.06 5.13 7.80
CA LEU A 58 5.81 5.07 8.54
C LEU A 58 5.64 3.72 9.22
N TYR A 59 5.81 2.63 8.46
CA TYR A 59 5.73 1.27 8.97
C TYR A 59 6.67 1.03 10.16
N TYR A 60 7.96 1.35 10.01
CA TYR A 60 8.96 1.22 11.09
C TYR A 60 8.58 2.05 12.33
N LEU A 61 8.14 3.29 12.13
CA LEU A 61 7.76 4.18 13.23
C LEU A 61 6.55 3.66 14.01
N ILE A 62 5.52 3.16 13.31
CA ILE A 62 4.33 2.57 13.93
C ILE A 62 4.68 1.30 14.69
N LEU A 63 5.48 0.41 14.10
CA LEU A 63 5.89 -0.85 14.75
C LEU A 63 6.70 -0.63 16.03
N ASN A 64 7.58 0.36 16.04
CA ASN A 64 8.42 0.67 17.20
C ASN A 64 7.71 1.60 18.19
N LYS A 65 6.48 2.07 17.91
CA LYS A 65 5.75 3.06 18.72
C LYS A 65 6.54 4.37 18.93
N HIS A 66 7.37 4.75 17.97
CA HIS A 66 8.19 5.98 18.03
C HIS A 66 7.41 7.22 17.53
N VAL A 67 6.09 7.27 17.74
CA VAL A 67 5.19 8.31 17.22
C VAL A 67 4.14 8.69 18.27
N ASN A 68 3.55 9.87 18.10
CA ASN A 68 2.46 10.30 18.97
C ASN A 68 1.20 9.44 18.80
N GLU A 69 0.34 9.46 19.83
CA GLU A 69 -0.91 8.70 19.85
C GLU A 69 -1.83 9.07 18.69
N ASP A 70 -1.88 10.34 18.29
CA ASP A 70 -2.69 10.81 17.17
C ASP A 70 -2.32 10.17 15.82
N LEU A 71 -1.03 9.91 15.58
CA LEU A 71 -0.59 9.22 14.37
C LEU A 71 -0.86 7.72 14.47
N LEU A 72 -0.62 7.11 15.64
CA LEU A 72 -0.94 5.70 15.88
C LEU A 72 -2.42 5.41 15.64
N ASN A 73 -3.31 6.23 16.21
CA ASN A 73 -4.77 6.06 16.12
C ASN A 73 -5.33 6.23 14.70
N ARG A 74 -4.59 6.91 13.81
CA ARG A 74 -4.98 7.08 12.40
C ARG A 74 -4.39 6.02 11.49
N CYS A 75 -3.44 5.21 11.96
CA CYS A 75 -2.84 4.15 11.18
C CYS A 75 -3.54 2.83 11.41
N CYS A 76 -3.57 1.98 10.39
CA CYS A 76 -3.94 0.59 10.57
C CYS A 76 -2.97 -0.11 11.52
N ASP A 77 -3.46 -1.08 12.29
CA ASP A 77 -2.60 -1.99 13.04
C ASP A 77 -1.92 -2.96 12.06
N PHE A 78 -0.75 -2.55 11.57
CA PHE A 78 -0.05 -3.31 10.53
C PHE A 78 0.32 -4.72 10.99
N ARG A 79 0.74 -4.91 12.25
CA ARG A 79 1.07 -6.24 12.80
C ARG A 79 -0.14 -7.16 12.81
N LEU A 80 -1.28 -6.62 13.24
CA LEU A 80 -2.53 -7.38 13.26
C LEU A 80 -2.95 -7.77 11.85
N LEU A 81 -2.89 -6.84 10.89
CA LEU A 81 -3.26 -7.10 9.50
C LEU A 81 -2.35 -8.13 8.84
N GLU A 82 -1.04 -8.08 9.07
CA GLU A 82 -0.07 -9.07 8.57
C GLU A 82 -0.39 -10.45 9.10
N LYS A 83 -0.55 -10.58 10.42
CA LYS A 83 -0.92 -11.86 11.05
C LYS A 83 -2.22 -12.41 10.45
N LYS A 84 -3.22 -11.55 10.25
CA LYS A 84 -4.51 -11.97 9.68
C LYS A 84 -4.41 -12.33 8.19
N CYS A 85 -3.55 -11.65 7.45
CA CYS A 85 -3.24 -12.02 6.07
C CYS A 85 -2.58 -13.40 6.02
N ASP A 86 -1.60 -13.67 6.90
CA ASP A 86 -0.92 -14.96 6.99
C ASP A 86 -1.85 -16.10 7.40
N ASP A 87 -2.70 -15.88 8.42
CA ASP A 87 -3.72 -16.83 8.85
C ASP A 87 -4.65 -17.18 7.66
N TYR A 88 -5.14 -16.15 6.96
CA TYR A 88 -5.99 -16.31 5.79
C TYR A 88 -5.30 -17.05 4.63
N MET A 89 -4.02 -16.76 4.38
CA MET A 89 -3.22 -17.48 3.39
C MET A 89 -3.09 -18.97 3.72
N LYS A 90 -2.82 -19.30 4.98
CA LYS A 90 -2.74 -20.70 5.45
C LYS A 90 -4.07 -21.42 5.30
N GLU A 91 -5.17 -20.80 5.74
CA GLU A 91 -6.52 -21.37 5.65
C GLU A 91 -6.95 -21.64 4.20
N ASN A 92 -6.49 -20.81 3.25
CA ASN A 92 -6.85 -20.90 1.83
C ASN A 92 -5.78 -21.56 0.95
N ASN A 93 -4.79 -22.23 1.55
CA ASN A 93 -3.68 -22.90 0.86
C ASN A 93 -2.99 -21.98 -0.18
N ILE A 94 -2.76 -20.73 0.20
CA ILE A 94 -2.09 -19.73 -0.62
C ILE A 94 -0.58 -19.85 -0.37
N ASN A 95 0.12 -20.38 -1.37
CA ASN A 95 1.57 -20.47 -1.35
C ASN A 95 2.16 -19.26 -2.10
N GLU A 96 2.19 -18.12 -1.41
CA GLU A 96 3.03 -17.00 -1.80
C GLU A 96 4.18 -16.93 -0.80
N GLU A 97 5.37 -16.48 -1.24
CA GLU A 97 6.43 -16.14 -0.28
C GLU A 97 5.80 -15.24 0.80
N GLU A 98 6.15 -15.46 2.08
CA GLU A 98 5.73 -14.58 3.17
C GLU A 98 5.85 -13.13 2.66
N ILE A 99 4.91 -12.27 3.05
CA ILE A 99 5.07 -10.83 2.86
C ILE A 99 6.16 -10.37 3.84
N LEU A 100 7.37 -10.91 3.69
CA LEU A 100 8.61 -10.35 4.13
C LEU A 100 8.67 -9.03 3.38
N TYR A 101 8.35 -7.96 4.10
CA TYR A 101 8.87 -6.64 3.77
C TYR A 101 10.38 -6.80 3.70
N SER A 102 10.89 -7.14 2.51
CA SER A 102 12.31 -7.34 2.17
C SER A 102 13.16 -6.10 2.44
N TYR A 103 12.50 -5.02 2.87
CA TYR A 103 13.05 -3.76 3.29
C TYR A 103 13.73 -3.76 4.68
N PHE A 104 13.76 -4.88 5.40
CA PHE A 104 14.54 -5.01 6.64
C PHE A 104 16.01 -5.44 6.44
N TYR A 105 16.45 -5.73 5.21
CA TYR A 105 17.82 -6.21 4.92
C TYR A 105 18.61 -5.34 3.93
N ALA A 106 18.35 -4.03 3.85
CA ALA A 106 19.18 -3.08 3.13
C ALA A 106 19.67 -1.95 4.04
#